data_AF-A0A7C6CDB5-F1
#
_entry.id   AF-A0A7C6CDB5-F1
#
_cell.length_a   1.000
_cell.length_b   1.000
_cell.length_c   1.000
_cell.angle_alpha   90.00
_cell.angle_beta   90.00
_cell.angle_gamma   90.00
#
_symmetry.space_group_name_H-M   'P 1'
#
loop_
_entity.id
_entity.type
_entity.pdbx_description
1 polymer ?
#
loop_
_entity_poly.entity_id
_entity_poly.type
_entity_poly.pdbx_seq_one_letter_code
_entity_poly.pdbx_strand_id
1 'polypeptide(L)'
;MHNDETEKCTPCEQLDKFLFEYTDGELDTDRTKSLEKHIDNCPYCRDRVDAELHVRELVRRCYFEQAPSSLRTRVISKVRMTHLRIETQDY
;
A
#
# COMPACT_ATOMS: atom_id res chain seq x y z
N MET A 1 -11.01 -32.94 -7.09
CA MET A 1 -9.74 -33.36 -6.47
C MET A 1 -8.85 -32.13 -6.45
N HIS A 2 -8.83 -31.38 -5.34
CA HIS A 2 -7.91 -30.26 -5.15
C HIS A 2 -6.62 -30.86 -4.60
N ASN A 3 -5.61 -31.02 -5.46
CA ASN A 3 -4.35 -31.62 -5.04
C ASN A 3 -3.53 -30.54 -4.31
N ASP A 4 -3.52 -30.70 -2.99
CA ASP A 4 -2.81 -29.97 -1.96
C ASP A 4 -1.30 -30.21 -2.08
N GLU A 5 -0.64 -29.57 -3.05
CA GLU A 5 0.82 -29.51 -3.13
C GLU A 5 1.23 -28.12 -3.62
N THR A 6 0.99 -27.08 -2.80
CA THR A 6 1.64 -25.78 -3.01
C THR A 6 3.13 -25.95 -2.72
N GLU A 7 3.90 -26.36 -3.72
CA GLU A 7 5.35 -26.17 -3.71
C GLU A 7 5.61 -24.68 -3.46
N LYS A 8 6.05 -24.35 -2.24
CA LYS A 8 6.46 -23.00 -1.88
C LYS A 8 7.66 -22.63 -2.75
N CYS A 9 7.38 -21.87 -3.80
CA CYS A 9 8.42 -21.25 -4.60
C CYS A 9 9.03 -20.09 -3.78
N THR A 10 10.35 -19.90 -3.86
CA THR A 10 11.07 -18.83 -3.13
C THR A 10 10.44 -17.43 -3.27
N PRO A 11 9.89 -17.03 -4.44
CA PRO A 11 9.19 -15.75 -4.60
C PRO A 11 7.88 -15.65 -3.81
N CYS A 12 7.17 -16.76 -3.57
CA CYS A 12 5.97 -16.75 -2.73
C CYS A 12 6.33 -16.42 -1.28
N GLU A 13 7.43 -16.99 -0.76
CA GLU A 13 7.91 -16.66 0.59
C GLU A 13 8.41 -15.22 0.71
N GLN A 14 8.91 -14.64 -0.38
CA GLN A 14 9.26 -13.23 -0.43
C GLN A 14 8.01 -12.35 -0.36
N LEU A 15 6.96 -12.68 -1.10
CA LEU A 15 5.69 -11.95 -1.00
C LEU A 15 5.12 -12.04 0.42
N ASP A 16 5.18 -13.21 1.06
CA ASP A 16 4.70 -13.39 2.43
C ASP A 16 5.41 -12.48 3.44
N LYS A 17 6.71 -12.25 3.23
CA LYS A 17 7.53 -11.39 4.09
C LYS A 17 7.27 -9.90 3.85
N PHE A 18 6.90 -9.53 2.64
CA PHE A 18 6.80 -8.14 2.20
C PHE A 18 5.37 -7.72 1.80
N LEU A 19 4.36 -8.52 2.17
CA LEU A 19 2.98 -8.32 1.73
C LEU A 19 2.44 -6.96 2.18
N PHE A 20 2.73 -6.58 3.41
CA PHE A 20 2.27 -5.31 3.98
C PHE A 20 2.99 -4.13 3.35
N GLU A 21 4.32 -4.19 3.25
CA GLU A 21 5.13 -3.15 2.61
C GLU A 21 4.77 -2.97 1.13
N TYR A 22 4.46 -4.07 0.42
CA TYR A 22 3.96 -4.03 -0.95
C TYR A 22 2.61 -3.31 -1.01
N THR A 23 1.65 -3.69 -0.17
CA THR A 23 0.30 -3.11 -0.18
C THR A 23 0.24 -1.69 0.41
N ASP A 24 1.25 -1.27 1.19
CA ASP A 24 1.45 0.11 1.65
C ASP A 24 2.24 0.98 0.66
N GLY A 25 2.89 0.37 -0.34
CA GLY A 25 3.74 1.07 -1.30
C GLY A 25 5.09 1.52 -0.74
N GLU A 26 5.58 0.86 0.32
CA GLU A 26 6.84 1.18 1.01
C GLU A 26 8.04 0.39 0.47
N LEU A 27 7.83 -0.47 -0.52
CA LEU A 27 8.90 -1.22 -1.17
C LEU A 27 9.68 -0.37 -2.18
N ASP A 28 10.97 -0.69 -2.30
CA ASP A 28 11.81 -0.15 -3.36
C ASP A 28 11.31 -0.58 -4.74
N THR A 29 11.58 0.25 -5.76
CA THR A 29 11.04 0.07 -7.11
C THR A 29 11.41 -1.25 -7.76
N ASP A 30 12.60 -1.78 -7.43
CA ASP A 30 13.08 -3.02 -8.03
C ASP A 30 12.37 -4.23 -7.42
N ARG A 31 12.19 -4.24 -6.09
CA ARG A 31 11.41 -5.26 -5.40
C ARG A 31 9.95 -5.24 -5.80
N THR A 32 9.33 -4.06 -5.88
CA THR A 32 7.93 -3.92 -6.33
C THR A 32 7.73 -4.58 -7.69
N LYS A 33 8.58 -4.27 -8.68
CA LYS A 33 8.52 -4.89 -10.02
C LYS A 33 8.73 -6.40 -9.99
N SER A 34 9.61 -6.90 -9.12
CA SER A 34 9.86 -8.34 -8.99
C SER A 34 8.64 -9.06 -8.42
N LEU A 35 8.00 -8.51 -7.39
CA LEU A 35 6.79 -9.07 -6.80
C LEU A 35 5.60 -8.96 -7.75
N GLU A 36 5.43 -7.85 -8.46
CA GLU A 36 4.38 -7.70 -9.48
C GLU A 36 4.46 -8.80 -10.54
N LYS A 37 5.64 -9.04 -11.11
CA LYS A 37 5.85 -10.14 -12.06
C LYS A 37 5.47 -11.50 -11.47
N HIS A 38 5.73 -11.71 -10.19
CA HIS A 38 5.38 -12.95 -9.52
C HIS A 38 3.87 -13.08 -9.31
N ILE A 39 3.22 -12.04 -8.77
CA ILE A 39 1.77 -11.96 -8.57
C ILE A 39 1.04 -12.18 -9.89
N ASP A 40 1.58 -11.66 -11.00
CA ASP A 40 1.00 -11.83 -12.32
C ASP A 40 0.92 -13.28 -12.79
N ASN A 41 1.91 -14.09 -12.39
CA ASN A 41 2.06 -15.48 -12.81
C ASN A 41 1.65 -16.49 -11.72
N CYS A 42 1.26 -16.04 -10.52
CA CYS A 42 0.97 -16.91 -9.38
C CYS A 42 -0.43 -16.62 -8.81
N PRO A 43 -1.44 -17.44 -9.13
CA PRO A 43 -2.82 -17.27 -8.63
C PRO A 43 -2.89 -17.23 -7.09
N TYR A 44 -2.14 -18.10 -6.41
CA TYR A 44 -2.08 -18.13 -4.95
C TYR A 44 -1.64 -16.78 -4.35
N CYS A 45 -0.60 -16.17 -4.92
CA CYS A 45 -0.08 -14.89 -4.45
C CYS A 45 -1.01 -13.73 -4.80
N ARG A 46 -1.68 -13.80 -5.96
CA ARG A 46 -2.74 -12.85 -6.33
C ARG A 46 -3.89 -12.86 -5.32
N ASP A 47 -4.41 -14.03 -5.00
CA ASP A 47 -5.52 -14.19 -4.05
C ASP A 47 -5.17 -13.61 -2.67
N ARG A 48 -3.91 -13.75 -2.25
CA ARG A 48 -3.43 -13.18 -0.99
C ARG A 48 -3.37 -11.66 -0.99
N VAL A 49 -2.86 -11.06 -2.05
CA VAL A 49 -2.84 -9.59 -2.20
C VAL A 49 -4.27 -9.05 -2.23
N ASP A 50 -5.16 -9.70 -2.97
CA ASP A 50 -6.57 -9.31 -3.06
C ASP A 50 -7.28 -9.41 -1.70
N ALA A 51 -7.02 -10.48 -0.94
CA ALA A 51 -7.55 -10.65 0.41
C ALA A 51 -7.07 -9.55 1.36
N GLU A 52 -5.77 -9.22 1.33
CA GLU A 52 -5.20 -8.14 2.14
C GLU A 52 -5.85 -6.79 1.79
N LEU A 53 -5.91 -6.43 0.51
CA LEU A 53 -6.55 -5.20 0.06
C LEU A 53 -8.03 -5.12 0.47
N HIS A 54 -8.76 -6.24 0.43
CA HIS A 54 -10.16 -6.30 0.85
C HIS A 54 -10.32 -6.02 2.36
N VAL A 55 -9.45 -6.58 3.19
CA VAL A 55 -9.44 -6.31 4.64
C VAL A 55 -9.14 -4.84 4.91
N ARG A 56 -8.14 -4.27 4.23
CA ARG A 56 -7.78 -2.84 4.37
C ARG A 56 -8.95 -1.94 4.00
N GLU A 57 -9.67 -2.26 2.93
CA GLU A 57 -10.88 -1.53 2.52
C GLU A 57 -12.03 -1.68 3.53
N LEU A 58 -12.24 -2.87 4.10
CA LEU A 58 -13.21 -3.06 5.18
C LEU A 58 -12.89 -2.18 6.39
N VAL A 59 -11.62 -2.16 6.83
CA VAL A 59 -11.18 -1.32 7.96
C VAL A 59 -11.41 0.16 7.66
N ARG A 60 -11.04 0.62 6.47
CA ARG A 60 -11.26 2.02 6.03
C ARG A 60 -12.74 2.40 6.04
N ARG A 61 -13.64 1.50 5.64
CA ARG A 61 -15.09 1.75 5.66
C ARG A 61 -15.67 1.77 7.06
N CYS A 62 -15.22 0.86 7.94
CA CYS A 62 -15.73 0.75 9.30
C CYS A 62 -15.16 1.81 10.25
N TYR A 63 -13.97 2.33 9.97
CA TYR A 63 -13.29 3.34 10.78
C TYR A 63 -13.15 4.65 10.01
N PHE A 64 -14.19 5.47 10.07
CA PHE A 64 -14.20 6.81 9.47
C PHE A 64 -14.37 7.88 10.56
N GLU A 65 -13.38 8.03 11.44
CA GLU A 65 -13.31 9.23 12.26
C GLU A 65 -12.90 10.40 11.35
N GLN A 66 -13.88 11.23 11.00
CA GLN A 66 -13.56 12.48 10.31
C GLN A 66 -12.66 13.31 11.21
N ALA A 67 -11.46 13.62 10.73
CA ALA A 67 -10.57 14.56 11.40
C ALA A 67 -11.36 15.82 11.78
N PRO A 68 -11.32 16.25 13.06
CA PRO A 68 -12.00 17.46 13.51
C PRO A 68 -11.72 18.63 12.58
N SER A 69 -12.74 19.46 12.32
CA SER A 69 -12.63 20.61 11.41
C SER A 69 -11.44 21.52 11.77
N SER A 70 -11.16 21.68 13.07
CA SER A 70 -10.01 22.43 13.57
C SER A 70 -8.66 21.85 13.12
N LEU A 71 -8.50 20.52 13.10
CA LEU A 71 -7.30 19.85 12.60
C LEU A 71 -7.20 19.96 11.08
N ARG A 72 -8.30 19.76 10.35
CA ARG A 72 -8.32 19.92 8.88
C ARG A 72 -7.91 21.33 8.46
N THR A 73 -8.48 22.36 9.08
CA THR A 73 -8.14 23.76 8.82
C THR A 73 -6.66 24.03 9.09
N ARG A 74 -6.12 23.53 10.21
CA ARG A 74 -4.69 23.69 10.54
C ARG A 74 -3.78 23.03 9.51
N VAL A 75 -4.10 21.81 9.07
CA VAL A 75 -3.31 21.08 8.06
C VAL A 75 -3.35 21.81 6.72
N ILE A 76 -4.54 22.17 6.23
CA ILE A 76 -4.70 22.88 4.95
C ILE A 76 -3.96 24.22 4.97
N SER A 77 -4.09 25.00 6.04
CA SER A 77 -3.38 26.28 6.19
C SER A 77 -1.86 26.09 6.16
N LYS A 78 -1.33 25.07 6.87
CA LYS A 78 0.11 24.78 6.85
C LYS A 78 0.61 24.35 5.47
N VAL A 79 -0.11 23.45 4.79
CA VAL A 79 0.26 22.99 3.44
C VAL A 79 0.29 24.16 2.45
N ARG A 80 -0.72 25.04 2.47
CA ARG A 80 -0.78 26.25 1.63
C ARG A 80 0.38 27.21 1.91
N MET A 81 0.73 27.42 3.18
CA MET A 81 1.85 28.30 3.55
C MET A 81 3.21 27.75 3.11
N THR A 82 3.40 26.43 3.10
CA THR A 82 4.63 25.82 2.60
C THR A 82 4.80 26.05 1.10
N HIS A 83 3.72 25.99 0.31
CA HIS A 83 3.77 26.26 -1.13
C HIS A 83 4.18 27.71 -1.43
N LEU A 84 3.66 28.67 -0.67
CA LEU A 84 4.00 30.09 -0.83
C LEU A 84 5.46 30.41 -0.47
N ARG A 85 6.06 29.66 0.48
CA ARG A 85 7.48 29.85 0.83
C ARG A 85 8.43 29.43 -0.28
N ILE A 86 8.05 28.42 -1.07
CA ILE A 86 8.86 27.96 -2.20
C ILE A 86 8.85 29.03 -3.31
N GLU A 87 7.70 29.65 -3.59
CA GLU A 87 7.57 30.69 -4.62
C GLU A 87 8.27 32.02 -4.27
N THR A 88 8.37 32.39 -2.99
CA THR A 88 9.02 33.66 -2.57
C THR A 88 10.53 33.55 -2.35
N GLN A 89 11.11 32.35 -2.48
CA GLN A 89 12.55 32.13 -2.27
C GLN A 89 13.34 32.05 -3.59
N ASP A 90 12.66 32.14 -4.73
CA ASP A 90 13.22 32.26 -6.09
C ASP A 90 13.23 33.71 -6.62
N TYR A 91 13.25 34.72 -5.73
CA TYR A 91 13.53 36.12 -6.08
C TYR A 91 14.55 36.76 -5.12
#